data_AF-A0A5S3YEK9-F1
#
_entry.id   AF-A0A5S3YEK9-F1
#
_cell.length_a   1.000
_cell.length_b   1.000
_cell.length_c   1.000
_cell.angle_alpha   90.00
_cell.angle_beta   90.00
_cell.angle_gamma   90.00
#
_symmetry.space_group_name_H-M   'P 1'
#
loop_
_entity.id
_entity.type
_entity.pdbx_description
1 polymer ?
#
loop_
_entity_poly.entity_id
_entity_poly.type
_entity_poly.pdbx_seq_one_letter_code
_entity_poly.pdbx_strand_id
1 'polypeptide(L)' 'MSFPPCPSCSSEYVYQDQSNLICPECAFEWNPDEKLAEDTISVKDANGTLLADGDKVTVIKDLKIKGSSQVIKIG' A
#
# COMPACT_ATOMS: atom_id res chain seq x y z
N MET A 1 19.81 13.53 12.92
CA MET A 1 18.62 12.76 12.52
C MET A 1 17.57 13.76 12.09
N SER A 2 17.44 14.01 10.78
CA SER A 2 16.45 14.96 10.25
C SER A 2 15.20 14.16 9.89
N PHE A 3 14.07 14.48 10.50
CA PHE A 3 12.78 13.96 10.08
C PHE A 3 12.34 14.67 8.78
N PRO A 4 11.53 14.02 7.93
CA PRO A 4 10.98 14.70 6.76
C PRO A 4 10.09 15.87 7.20
N PRO A 5 10.00 16.95 6.38
CA PRO A 5 9.10 18.05 6.67
C PRO A 5 7.65 17.57 6.71
N CYS A 6 6.81 18.28 7.47
CA CYS A 6 5.41 17.94 7.61
C CYS A 6 4.69 17.99 6.25
N PRO A 7 3.94 16.94 5.85
CA PRO A 7 3.26 16.91 4.54
C PRO A 7 2.06 17.89 4.45
N SER A 8 1.54 18.37 5.59
CA SER A 8 0.40 19.30 5.63
C SER A 8 0.83 20.76 5.51
N CYS A 9 1.90 21.17 6.21
CA CYS A 9 2.33 22.56 6.30
C CYS A 9 3.76 22.83 5.81
N SER A 10 4.50 21.81 5.35
CA SER A 10 5.90 21.90 4.92
C SER A 10 6.88 22.44 5.97
N SER A 11 6.51 22.40 7.26
CA SER A 11 7.38 22.80 8.36
C SER A 11 8.50 21.78 8.57
N GLU A 12 9.72 22.27 8.81
CA GLU A 12 10.90 21.46 9.17
C GLU A 12 10.89 21.03 10.64
N TYR A 13 10.02 21.64 11.45
CA TYR A 13 9.87 21.30 12.86
C TYR A 13 8.91 20.12 12.99
N VAL A 14 9.48 18.93 13.08
CA VAL A 14 8.77 17.66 13.29
C VAL A 14 9.49 16.90 14.39
N TYR A 15 8.74 16.36 15.34
CA TYR A 15 9.28 15.49 16.37
C TYR A 15 8.60 14.14 16.34
N GLN A 16 9.31 13.11 16.78
CA GLN A 16 8.79 11.76 16.89
C GLN A 16 8.21 11.52 18.29
N ASP A 17 6.97 11.06 18.38
CA ASP A 17 6.40 10.46 19.58
C ASP A 17 6.12 8.98 19.28
N GLN A 18 6.94 8.11 19.89
CA GLN A 18 6.89 6.66 19.67
C GLN A 18 7.05 6.30 18.18
N SER A 19 6.00 5.80 17.53
CA SER A 19 6.00 5.43 16.10
C SER A 19 5.46 6.54 15.19
N ASN A 20 4.95 7.64 15.76
CA ASN A 20 4.32 8.71 15.01
C ASN A 20 5.26 9.92 14.93
N LEU A 21 5.13 10.67 13.84
CA LEU A 21 5.73 11.98 13.64
C LEU A 21 4.64 13.03 13.84
N ILE A 22 4.95 14.07 14.63
CA ILE A 22 4.02 15.13 15.01
C ILE A 22 4.61 16.47 14.62
N CYS A 23 3.78 17.29 13.99
CA CYS A 23 4.11 18.68 13.70
C CYS A 23 3.47 19.63 14.74
N PRO A 24 4.25 20.42 15.50
CA PRO A 24 3.73 21.36 16.49
C PRO A 24 3.04 22.58 15.86
N GLU A 25 3.31 22.90 14.59
CA GLU A 25 2.73 24.06 13.90
C GLU A 25 1.28 23.82 13.47
N CYS A 26 0.94 22.60 13.08
CA CYS A 26 -0.37 22.26 12.53
C CYS A 26 -1.08 21.11 13.25
N ALA A 27 -0.46 20.54 14.29
CA ALA A 27 -0.94 19.36 15.02
C ALA A 27 -1.23 18.15 14.11
N PHE A 28 -0.54 18.06 12.97
CA PHE A 28 -0.66 16.91 12.08
C PHE A 28 0.22 15.77 12.56
N GLU A 29 -0.39 14.60 12.72
CA GLU A 29 0.24 13.37 13.19
C GLU A 29 0.23 12.33 12.07
N TRP A 30 1.36 11.71 11.78
CA TRP A 30 1.44 10.66 10.75
C TRP A 30 2.51 9.63 11.10
N ASN A 31 2.29 8.39 10.67
CA ASN A 31 3.25 7.31 10.85
C ASN A 31 3.94 7.01 9.51
N PRO A 32 5.26 7.20 9.37
CA PRO A 32 5.98 6.84 8.15
C PRO A 32 6.03 5.32 7.90
N ASP A 33 5.95 4.48 8.95
CA ASP A 33 5.95 3.02 8.82
C ASP A 33 4.61 2.47 8.29
N GLU A 34 3.47 3.10 8.62
CA GLU A 34 2.16 2.68 8.08
C GLU A 34 2.10 2.89 6.56
N LYS A 35 2.72 3.95 6.06
CA LYS A 35 2.77 4.22 4.62
C LYS A 35 3.52 3.13 3.85
N LEU A 36 4.44 2.43 4.49
CA LEU A 36 5.15 1.30 3.89
C LEU A 36 4.25 0.05 3.78
N ALA A 37 3.24 -0.09 4.65
CA ALA A 37 2.35 -1.24 4.68
C ALA A 37 1.18 -1.11 3.70
N GLU A 38 0.63 0.09 3.51
CA GLU A 38 -0.53 0.32 2.62
C GLU A 38 -0.20 0.19 1.12
N ASP A 39 1.05 0.43 0.71
CA ASP A 39 1.46 0.26 -0.70
C ASP A 39 1.73 -1.21 -1.07
N THR A 40 1.73 -2.12 -0.08
CA THR A 40 1.79 -3.56 -0.35
C THR A 40 0.38 -4.10 -0.51
N ILE A 41 -0.15 -4.01 -1.74
CA ILE A 41 -1.34 -4.77 -2.11
C ILE A 41 -1.03 -6.25 -1.85
N SER A 42 -1.58 -6.79 -0.76
CA SER A 42 -1.37 -8.17 -0.35
C SER A 42 -2.23 -9.09 -1.23
N VAL A 43 -1.79 -9.27 -2.48
CA VAL A 43 -2.44 -10.17 -3.44
C VAL A 43 -2.18 -11.60 -2.97
N LYS A 44 -3.25 -12.37 -2.76
CA LYS A 44 -3.16 -13.78 -2.40
C LYS A 44 -3.71 -14.65 -3.51
N ASP A 45 -3.07 -15.80 -3.71
CA ASP A 45 -3.59 -16.92 -4.48
C ASP A 45 -4.85 -17.51 -3.81
N ALA A 46 -5.65 -18.26 -4.57
CA ALA A 46 -6.70 -19.14 -4.10
C ALA A 46 -6.25 -20.13 -2.98
N ASN A 47 -4.97 -20.50 -2.92
CA ASN A 47 -4.42 -21.31 -1.81
C ASN A 47 -3.97 -20.49 -0.59
N GLY A 48 -4.11 -19.16 -0.62
CA GLY A 48 -3.75 -18.26 0.48
C GLY A 48 -2.28 -17.80 0.50
N THR A 49 -1.48 -18.18 -0.50
CA THR A 49 -0.08 -17.76 -0.66
C THR A 49 -0.02 -16.29 -1.08
N LEU A 50 0.84 -15.49 -0.43
CA LEU A 50 1.13 -14.12 -0.85
C LEU A 50 1.91 -14.14 -2.17
N LEU A 51 1.41 -13.43 -3.17
CA LEU A 51 2.03 -13.29 -4.48
C LEU A 51 2.93 -12.05 -4.50
N ALA A 52 4.11 -12.18 -5.10
CA ALA A 52 5.03 -11.08 -5.33
C ALA A 52 5.08 -10.71 -6.82
N ASP A 53 5.62 -9.52 -7.12
CA ASP A 53 5.87 -9.12 -8.50
C ASP A 53 6.87 -10.09 -9.17
N GLY A 54 6.54 -10.54 -10.38
CA GLY A 54 7.33 -11.53 -11.13
C GLY A 54 6.89 -13.00 -10.97
N ASP A 55 5.91 -13.30 -10.11
CA ASP A 55 5.34 -14.64 -10.02
C ASP A 55 4.47 -14.98 -11.23
N LYS A 56 4.53 -16.24 -11.68
CA LYS A 56 3.62 -16.77 -12.70
C LYS A 56 2.33 -17.24 -12.03
N VAL A 57 1.21 -16.61 -12.39
CA VAL A 57 -0.13 -16.99 -11.91
C VAL A 57 -0.91 -17.72 -13.00
N THR A 58 -1.69 -18.72 -12.57
CA THR A 58 -2.59 -19.52 -13.41
C THR A 58 -4.02 -19.28 -12.93
N VAL A 59 -4.94 -19.05 -13.85
CA VAL A 59 -6.34 -18.80 -13.52
C VAL A 59 -7.02 -20.14 -13.24
N ILE A 60 -7.69 -20.29 -12.09
CA ILE A 60 -8.38 -21.53 -11.68
C ILE A 60 -9.87 -21.58 -12.04
N LYS A 61 -10.47 -20.48 -12.50
CA LYS A 61 -11.89 -20.37 -12.84
C LYS A 61 -12.10 -19.42 -14.02
N ASP A 62 -13.11 -19.69 -14.84
CA ASP A 62 -13.48 -18.78 -15.92
C ASP A 62 -13.86 -17.39 -15.37
N LEU A 63 -13.17 -16.36 -15.86
CA LEU A 63 -13.45 -14.97 -15.51
C LEU A 63 -14.10 -14.27 -16.70
N LYS A 64 -15.34 -13.81 -16.51
CA LYS A 64 -16.03 -12.97 -17.50
C LYS A 64 -15.54 -11.53 -17.38
N ILE A 65 -15.03 -10.97 -18.48
CA ILE A 65 -14.55 -9.60 -18.50
C ILE A 65 -15.75 -8.65 -18.63
N LYS A 66 -15.87 -7.69 -17.72
CA LYS A 66 -16.91 -6.66 -17.82
C LYS A 66 -16.56 -5.72 -18.98
N GLY A 67 -17.46 -5.57 -19.96
CA GLY A 67 -17.28 -4.70 -21.13
C GLY A 67 -16.70 -5.38 -22.37
N SER A 68 -16.41 -6.69 -22.32
CA SER A 68 -16.02 -7.48 -23.48
C SER A 68 -16.84 -8.77 -23.56
N SER A 69 -17.05 -9.30 -24.76
CA SER A 69 -17.69 -10.60 -24.99
C SER A 69 -16.76 -11.78 -24.66
N GLN A 70 -15.49 -11.50 -24.36
CA GLN A 70 -14.46 -12.50 -24.14
C GLN A 70 -14.42 -12.98 -22.69
N VAL A 71 -14.11 -14.26 -22.51
CA VAL A 71 -14.02 -14.94 -21.22
C VAL A 71 -12.59 -15.45 -21.07
N ILE A 72 -11.92 -15.09 -19.97
CA ILE A 72 -10.61 -15.67 -19.64
C ILE A 72 -10.86 -17.10 -19.17
N LYS A 73 -10.31 -18.05 -19.91
CA LYS A 73 -10.39 -19.48 -19.62
C LYS A 73 -9.33 -19.86 -18.59
N ILE A 74 -9.58 -20.99 -17.93
CA ILE A 74 -8.62 -21.62 -17.02
C ILE A 74 -7.29 -21.90 -17.75
N GLY A 75 -6.14 -21.57 -17.14
CA GLY A 75 -4.83 -21.70 -17.77
C GLY A 75 -3.69 -20.98 -17.06
#